data_AF-A0A231VPC0-F1
#
_entry.id   AF-A0A231VPC0-F1
#
_cell.length_a   1.000
_cell.length_b   1.000
_cell.length_c   1.000
_cell.angle_alpha   90.00
_cell.angle_beta   90.00
_cell.angle_gamma   90.00
#
_symmetry.space_group_name_H-M   'P 1'
#
loop_
_entity.id
_entity.type
_entity.pdbx_description
1 polymer ?
#
loop_
_entity_poly.entity_id
_entity_poly.type
_entity_poly.pdbx_seq_one_letter_code
_entity_poly.pdbx_strand_id
1 'polypeptide(L)'
;EPLEKHKLKTMIGKGNVFMTVDSWFSNYVSENINIDSKKSTGARNSRNWLTSNIKDLSQRNEKNLELYSGSEFALKMGSFARKTQIRPLDDVDQMIIFSAKGSTANLDTPQWNQVFINV
;
A
#
# COMPACT_ATOMS: atom_id res chain seq x y z
N GLU A 1 6.48 -4.40 -29.74
CA GLU A 1 7.80 -5.01 -30.01
C GLU A 1 8.75 -4.23 -30.94
N PRO A 2 8.31 -3.53 -32.01
CA PRO A 2 9.25 -2.78 -32.88
C PRO A 2 9.74 -1.44 -32.28
N LEU A 3 8.91 -0.75 -31.49
CA LEU A 3 9.24 0.56 -30.90
C LEU A 3 10.33 0.49 -29.81
N GLU A 4 10.35 -0.58 -29.01
CA GLU A 4 11.35 -0.81 -27.94
C GLU A 4 12.75 -1.00 -28.54
N LYS A 5 12.87 -1.84 -29.58
CA LYS A 5 14.14 -2.09 -30.29
C LYS A 5 14.67 -0.83 -30.99
N HIS A 6 13.77 0.03 -31.49
CA HIS A 6 14.15 1.31 -32.10
C HIS A 6 14.66 2.32 -31.06
N LYS A 7 14.02 2.40 -29.88
CA LYS A 7 14.51 3.26 -28.78
C LYS A 7 15.90 2.85 -28.29
N LEU A 8 16.16 1.55 -28.14
CA LEU A 8 17.49 1.04 -27.75
C LEU A 8 18.58 1.46 -28.74
N LYS A 9 18.33 1.33 -30.06
CA LYS A 9 19.28 1.73 -31.10
C LYS A 9 19.59 3.22 -31.11
N THR A 10 18.58 4.07 -30.86
CA THR A 10 18.75 5.53 -30.88
C THR A 10 19.55 6.05 -29.69
N MET A 11 19.52 5.38 -28.53
CA MET A 11 20.31 5.75 -27.35
C MET A 11 21.81 5.43 -27.52
N ILE A 12 22.15 4.40 -28.30
CA ILE A 12 23.54 4.00 -28.56
C ILE A 12 24.19 4.90 -29.65
N GLY A 13 23.40 5.48 -30.55
CA GLY A 13 23.88 6.20 -31.73
C GLY A 13 24.17 7.69 -31.57
N LYS A 14 23.92 8.31 -30.41
CA LYS A 14 24.13 9.75 -30.19
C LYS A 14 25.13 10.00 -29.05
N GLY A 15 26.42 10.06 -29.38
CA GLY A 15 27.47 10.76 -28.62
C GLY A 15 27.70 10.31 -27.17
N ASN A 16 28.72 9.47 -26.97
CA ASN A 16 29.50 9.32 -25.72
C ASN A 16 28.77 9.04 -24.41
N VAL A 17 27.92 8.01 -24.37
CA VAL A 17 27.77 7.18 -23.15
C VAL A 17 27.69 5.71 -23.58
N PHE A 18 28.76 4.94 -23.37
CA PHE A 18 28.68 3.48 -23.43
C PHE A 18 27.88 3.00 -22.21
N MET A 19 26.56 2.97 -22.32
CA MET A 19 25.69 2.43 -21.29
C MET A 19 25.73 0.89 -21.38
N THR A 20 26.16 0.22 -20.32
CA THR A 20 26.06 -1.24 -20.22
C THR A 20 24.59 -1.66 -20.16
N VAL A 21 24.29 -2.92 -20.50
CA VAL A 21 22.94 -3.48 -20.35
C VAL A 21 22.43 -3.31 -18.92
N ASP A 22 23.30 -3.52 -17.93
CA ASP A 22 22.96 -3.36 -16.51
C ASP A 22 22.61 -1.91 -16.16
N SER A 23 23.36 -0.94 -16.68
CA SER A 23 23.08 0.49 -16.46
C SER A 23 21.77 0.90 -17.12
N TRP A 24 21.50 0.42 -18.33
CA TRP A 24 20.22 0.66 -19.00
C TRP A 24 19.05 0.07 -18.23
N PHE A 25 19.18 -1.18 -17.78
CA PHE A 25 18.14 -1.86 -17.03
C PHE A 25 17.86 -1.17 -15.69
N SER A 26 18.91 -0.78 -14.96
CA SER A 26 18.79 -0.02 -13.71
C SER A 26 18.07 1.32 -13.92
N ASN A 27 18.44 2.07 -14.96
CA ASN A 27 17.78 3.33 -15.30
C ASN A 27 16.31 3.10 -15.67
N TYR A 28 16.03 2.11 -16.51
CA TYR A 28 14.67 1.80 -16.92
C TYR A 28 13.77 1.43 -15.73
N VAL A 29 14.25 0.55 -14.84
CA VAL A 29 13.52 0.16 -13.62
C VAL A 29 13.30 1.38 -12.72
N SER A 30 14.33 2.20 -12.51
CA SER A 30 14.22 3.42 -11.71
C SER A 30 13.21 4.42 -12.27
N GLU A 31 13.22 4.65 -13.59
CA GLU A 31 12.44 5.71 -14.26
C GLU A 31 11.01 5.30 -14.65
N ASN A 32 10.77 4.00 -14.86
CA ASN A 32 9.47 3.51 -15.34
C ASN A 32 8.75 2.59 -14.35
N ILE A 33 9.48 1.80 -13.56
CA ILE A 33 8.87 0.76 -12.70
C ILE A 33 8.75 1.20 -11.25
N ASN A 34 9.84 1.65 -10.63
CA ASN A 34 9.89 2.00 -9.20
C ASN A 34 8.98 3.17 -8.86
N ILE A 35 8.22 3.15 -7.78
CA ILE A 35 7.44 4.32 -7.38
C ILE A 35 8.38 5.50 -7.04
N ASP A 36 8.03 6.70 -7.54
CA ASP A 36 8.74 7.93 -7.19
C ASP A 36 8.78 8.14 -5.66
N SER A 37 9.95 8.46 -5.12
CA SER A 37 10.17 8.53 -3.67
C SER A 37 9.32 9.61 -2.99
N LYS A 38 9.03 10.73 -3.68
CA LYS A 38 8.15 11.79 -3.18
C LYS A 38 6.71 11.31 -3.16
N LYS A 39 6.24 10.62 -4.21
CA LYS A 39 4.90 9.98 -4.21
C LYS A 39 4.76 8.95 -3.10
N SER A 40 5.75 8.10 -2.92
CA SER A 40 5.77 7.08 -1.85
C SER A 40 5.71 7.72 -0.47
N THR A 41 6.44 8.82 -0.25
CA THR A 41 6.40 9.58 1.01
C THR A 41 5.04 10.25 1.23
N GLY A 42 4.49 10.88 0.19
CA GLY A 42 3.16 11.49 0.24
C GLY A 42 2.06 10.49 0.61
N ALA A 43 2.09 9.30 0.00
CA ALA A 43 1.16 8.22 0.31
C ALA A 43 1.25 7.72 1.77
N ARG A 44 2.47 7.57 2.30
CA ARG A 44 2.67 7.24 3.73
C ARG A 44 2.07 8.32 4.63
N ASN A 45 2.31 9.59 4.31
CA ASN A 45 1.84 10.71 5.09
C ASN A 45 0.30 10.80 5.06
N SER A 46 -0.32 10.64 3.88
CA SER A 46 -1.77 10.63 3.72
C SER A 46 -2.44 9.50 4.52
N ARG A 47 -1.91 8.27 4.42
CA ARG A 47 -2.40 7.14 5.21
C ARG A 47 -2.29 7.41 6.71
N ASN A 48 -1.11 7.83 7.18
CA ASN A 48 -0.87 8.09 8.59
C ASN A 48 -1.75 9.23 9.12
N TRP A 49 -1.99 10.27 8.31
CA TRP A 49 -2.91 11.35 8.65
C TRP A 49 -4.34 10.81 8.88
N LEU A 50 -4.85 9.94 7.99
CA LEU A 50 -6.16 9.33 8.17
C LEU A 50 -6.21 8.48 9.45
N THR A 51 -5.20 7.65 9.68
CA THR A 51 -5.09 6.83 10.90
C THR A 51 -5.14 7.69 12.18
N SER A 52 -4.40 8.81 12.21
CA SER A 52 -4.41 9.73 13.36
C SER A 52 -5.78 10.37 13.56
N ASN A 53 -6.46 10.81 12.50
CA ASN A 53 -7.79 11.41 12.62
C ASN A 53 -8.84 10.42 13.15
N ILE A 54 -8.78 9.15 12.72
CA ILE A 54 -9.66 8.10 13.23
C ILE A 54 -9.40 7.86 14.73
N LYS A 55 -8.13 7.84 15.12
CA LYS A 55 -7.74 7.71 16.53
C LYS A 55 -8.27 8.87 17.37
N ASP A 56 -8.06 10.10 16.91
CA ASP A 56 -8.53 11.30 17.58
C ASP A 56 -10.06 11.32 17.70
N LEU A 57 -10.78 10.87 16.66
CA LEU A 57 -12.24 10.75 16.69
C LEU A 57 -12.70 9.75 17.75
N SER A 58 -12.03 8.60 17.90
CA SER A 58 -12.35 7.60 18.93
C SER A 58 -12.18 8.16 20.36
N GLN A 59 -11.21 9.07 20.55
CA GLN A 59 -10.89 9.64 21.85
C GLN A 59 -11.82 10.79 22.26
N ARG A 60 -12.43 11.48 21.28
CA ARG A 60 -13.33 12.61 21.52
C ARG A 60 -14.72 12.20 22.03
N ASN A 61 -14.96 10.91 22.24
CA ASN A 61 -16.15 10.37 22.90
C ASN A 61 -17.49 10.72 22.22
N GLU A 62 -17.48 11.22 20.98
CA GLU A 62 -18.70 11.74 20.35
C GLU A 62 -19.62 10.65 19.79
N LYS A 63 -19.12 9.43 19.56
CA LYS A 63 -19.91 8.25 19.17
C LYS A 63 -19.18 7.01 19.65
N ASN A 64 -19.91 5.90 19.78
CA ASN A 64 -19.50 4.55 20.18
C ASN A 64 -18.36 3.87 19.34
N LEU A 65 -17.44 4.64 18.76
CA LEU A 65 -16.29 4.21 17.96
C LEU A 65 -15.12 3.85 18.88
N GLU A 66 -15.18 2.67 19.46
CA GLU A 66 -14.07 2.10 20.21
C GLU A 66 -13.14 1.36 19.25
N LEU A 67 -11.84 1.67 19.28
CA LEU A 67 -10.84 1.03 18.43
C LEU A 67 -10.29 -0.22 19.12
N TYR A 68 -9.83 -1.18 18.32
CA TYR A 68 -9.06 -2.31 18.84
C TYR A 68 -7.80 -1.82 19.56
N SER A 69 -7.36 -2.53 20.59
CA SER A 69 -6.37 -2.01 21.55
C SER A 69 -5.03 -1.65 20.91
N GLY A 70 -4.44 -0.54 21.36
CA GLY A 70 -3.06 -0.16 21.05
C GLY A 70 -2.85 0.41 19.65
N SER A 71 -1.72 0.07 19.02
CA SER A 71 -1.40 0.48 17.64
C SER A 71 -1.89 -0.52 16.58
N GLU A 72 -2.47 -1.63 17.01
CA GLU A 72 -2.88 -2.74 16.12
C GLU A 72 -4.20 -2.46 15.40
N PHE A 73 -4.94 -1.43 15.80
CA PHE A 73 -6.19 -1.03 15.13
C PHE A 73 -6.00 -0.60 13.67
N ALA A 74 -4.77 -0.33 13.22
CA ALA A 74 -4.49 0.11 11.86
C ALA A 74 -3.40 -0.75 11.22
N LEU A 75 -3.81 -1.68 10.35
CA LEU A 75 -2.90 -2.60 9.66
C LEU A 75 -2.60 -2.10 8.24
N LYS A 76 -1.32 -2.13 7.86
CA LYS A 76 -0.86 -1.74 6.51
C LYS A 76 -1.02 -2.93 5.56
N MET A 77 -1.83 -2.80 4.53
CA MET A 77 -2.17 -3.92 3.64
C MET A 77 -1.70 -3.66 2.20
N GLY A 78 -1.97 -4.63 1.34
CA GLY A 78 -1.79 -4.46 -0.09
C GLY A 78 -0.34 -4.48 -0.58
N SER A 79 -0.21 -4.26 -1.88
CA SER A 79 1.07 -4.20 -2.60
C SER A 79 1.96 -3.04 -2.12
N PHE A 80 1.37 -1.92 -1.72
CA PHE A 80 2.11 -0.77 -1.19
C PHE A 80 2.82 -1.11 0.13
N ALA A 81 2.14 -1.80 1.06
CA ALA A 81 2.76 -2.23 2.31
C ALA A 81 3.87 -3.27 2.09
N ARG A 82 3.68 -4.18 1.12
CA ARG A 82 4.68 -5.19 0.74
C ARG A 82 5.83 -4.65 -0.12
N LYS A 83 5.77 -3.37 -0.54
CA LYS A 83 6.73 -2.73 -1.46
C LYS A 83 6.83 -3.43 -2.82
N THR A 84 5.72 -4.01 -3.29
CA THR A 84 5.63 -4.66 -4.60
C THR A 84 4.85 -3.82 -5.63
N GLN A 85 4.26 -2.70 -5.20
CA GLN A 85 3.54 -1.80 -6.10
C GLN A 85 4.53 -1.09 -7.05
N ILE A 86 4.21 -1.08 -8.34
CA ILE A 86 4.96 -0.39 -9.39
C ILE A 86 4.21 0.88 -9.80
N ARG A 87 4.80 1.75 -10.63
CA ARG A 87 4.10 2.95 -11.14
C ARG A 87 2.87 2.55 -12.00
N PRO A 88 1.79 3.36 -11.97
CA PRO A 88 1.56 4.48 -11.07
C PRO A 88 1.20 4.00 -9.65
N LEU A 89 1.48 4.84 -8.65
CA LEU A 89 0.87 4.64 -7.33
C LEU A 89 -0.60 5.07 -7.41
N ASP A 90 -1.49 4.09 -7.45
CA ASP A 90 -2.95 4.20 -7.60
C ASP A 90 -3.68 4.09 -6.26
N ASP A 91 -3.30 3.15 -5.40
CA ASP A 91 -3.94 2.92 -4.10
C ASP A 91 -2.97 2.65 -2.93
N VAL A 92 -3.51 2.78 -1.72
CA VAL A 92 -2.83 2.51 -0.44
C VAL A 92 -3.79 1.79 0.47
N ASP A 93 -3.69 0.46 0.51
CA ASP A 93 -4.57 -0.36 1.35
C ASP A 93 -4.20 -0.28 2.84
N GLN A 94 -5.23 -0.17 3.67
CA GLN A 94 -5.12 -0.34 5.12
C GLN A 94 -6.42 -0.92 5.68
N MET A 95 -6.30 -1.63 6.79
CA MET A 95 -7.44 -2.14 7.55
C MET A 95 -7.55 -1.37 8.86
N ILE A 96 -8.75 -0.89 9.20
CA ILE A 96 -9.06 -0.25 10.47
C ILE A 96 -9.94 -1.19 11.29
N ILE A 97 -9.49 -1.55 12.49
CA ILE A 97 -10.13 -2.54 13.35
C ILE A 97 -10.77 -1.82 14.54
N PHE A 98 -12.08 -2.01 14.68
CA PHE A 98 -12.85 -1.54 15.82
C PHE A 98 -12.89 -2.60 16.92
N SER A 99 -13.04 -2.17 18.16
CA SER A 99 -13.30 -3.06 19.29
C SER A 99 -14.61 -3.80 19.03
N ALA A 100 -14.59 -5.11 19.25
CA ALA A 100 -15.79 -5.93 19.20
C ALA A 100 -16.69 -5.71 20.44
N LYS A 101 -16.30 -4.85 21.41
CA LYS A 101 -17.08 -4.56 22.63
C LYS A 101 -17.54 -5.79 23.42
N GLY A 102 -16.74 -6.86 23.40
CA GLY A 102 -17.07 -8.12 24.07
C GLY A 102 -17.99 -9.05 23.27
N SER A 103 -18.36 -8.68 22.04
CA SER A 103 -19.04 -9.59 21.12
C SER A 103 -18.21 -10.84 20.87
N THR A 104 -18.89 -11.99 20.80
CA THR A 104 -18.25 -13.30 20.58
C THR A 104 -18.64 -13.84 19.21
N ALA A 105 -17.79 -14.66 18.61
CA ALA A 105 -18.10 -15.34 17.36
C ALA A 105 -17.86 -16.84 17.50
N ASN A 106 -18.72 -17.66 16.88
CA ASN A 106 -18.46 -19.08 16.74
C ASN A 106 -17.60 -19.29 15.48
N LEU A 107 -16.29 -19.44 15.68
CA LEU A 107 -15.31 -19.62 14.60
C LEU A 107 -14.91 -21.09 14.40
N ASP A 108 -15.36 -21.99 15.28
CA ASP A 108 -14.96 -23.41 15.27
C ASP A 108 -15.79 -24.26 14.29
N THR A 109 -16.71 -23.64 13.53
CA THR A 109 -17.49 -24.32 12.52
C THR A 109 -16.74 -24.37 11.17
N PRO A 110 -16.60 -25.55 10.54
CA PRO A 110 -16.08 -25.66 9.18
C PRO A 110 -17.10 -25.20 8.12
N GLN A 111 -18.33 -24.84 8.52
CA GLN A 111 -19.41 -24.44 7.63
C GLN A 111 -19.53 -22.92 7.55
N TRP A 112 -19.26 -22.36 6.37
CA TRP A 112 -19.25 -20.92 6.10
C TRP A 112 -20.58 -20.21 6.39
N ASN A 113 -21.70 -20.93 6.37
CA ASN A 113 -23.04 -20.41 6.65
C ASN A 113 -23.46 -20.53 8.12
N GLN A 114 -22.54 -20.88 9.02
CA GLN A 114 -22.80 -21.05 10.45
C GLN A 114 -21.94 -20.14 11.33
N VAL A 115 -21.27 -19.14 10.74
CA VAL A 115 -20.53 -18.13 11.50
C VAL A 115 -21.51 -17.05 11.96
N PHE A 116 -21.70 -16.94 13.27
CA PHE A 116 -22.55 -15.91 13.89
C PHE A 116 -21.72 -15.03 14.81
N ILE A 117 -22.07 -13.74 14.84
CA ILE A 117 -21.56 -12.77 15.81
C ILE A 117 -22.67 -12.56 16.85
N ASN A 118 -22.38 -12.91 18.10
CA ASN A 118 -23.23 -12.57 19.23
C ASN A 118 -22.79 -11.20 19.73
N VAL A 119 -23.67 -10.21 19.56
CA VAL A 119 -23.42 -8.81 19.95
C VAL A 119 -23.87 -8.57 21.38
#